data_AF-A0A840R132-F1
#
_entry.id   AF-A0A840R132-F1
#
_cell.length_a   1.000
_cell.length_b   1.000
_cell.length_c   1.000
_cell.angle_alpha   90.00
_cell.angle_beta   90.00
_cell.angle_gamma   90.00
#
_symmetry.space_group_name_H-M   'P 1'
#
loop_
_entity.id
_entity.type
_entity.pdbx_description
1 polymer ?
#
loop_
_entity_poly.entity_id
_entity_poly.type
_entity_poly.pdbx_seq_one_letter_code
_entity_poly.pdbx_strand_id
1 'polypeptide(L)'
;MCLILLSWQQEPDRPLIIAANRDEFYSRPSLAADFWPDHPQILAGRDLEHGGSWLGISRNGRFAAVTNLREVEHSGEQSRGDLVKHFLLSENSASDYLAELEAEKDTYRPFNFIGFDGHRLGYSNNSEAGWQLLSPGSHAIGNIPLSSTNDKTAKGTIDMNAAISSEASHLALLAMLQDKSPNGQHQDAFHHALSCRFVSVADFNYGTRSSSVVSRHRNGHWDFWEQRYNTNSADPNFLQVNALNHFQA
;
A
#
# COMPACT_ATOMS: atom_id res chain seq x y z
N MET A 1 6.68 -9.99 -0.14
CA MET A 1 6.75 -8.69 -0.82
C MET A 1 5.40 -7.99 -0.72
N CYS A 2 5.42 -6.65 -0.79
CA CYS A 2 4.29 -5.77 -0.48
C CYS A 2 2.97 -6.22 -1.11
N LEU A 3 1.89 -5.94 -0.40
CA LEU A 3 0.53 -6.23 -0.81
C LEU A 3 -0.34 -5.03 -0.47
N ILE A 4 -1.21 -4.64 -1.40
CA ILE A 4 -2.26 -3.65 -1.18
C ILE A 4 -3.58 -4.30 -1.59
N LEU A 5 -4.53 -4.39 -0.67
CA LEU A 5 -5.89 -4.85 -0.92
C LEU A 5 -6.82 -3.64 -0.78
N LEU A 6 -7.76 -3.49 -1.71
CA LEU A 6 -8.68 -2.36 -1.75
C LEU A 6 -10.12 -2.83 -1.96
N SER A 7 -11.05 -2.18 -1.27
CA SER A 7 -12.47 -2.20 -1.61
C SER A 7 -12.87 -0.79 -2.04
N TRP A 8 -13.34 -0.66 -3.27
CA TRP A 8 -13.70 0.61 -3.90
C TRP A 8 -15.18 0.64 -4.26
N GLN A 9 -15.91 1.56 -3.65
CA GLN A 9 -17.36 1.79 -3.78
C GLN A 9 -18.23 0.55 -3.56
N GLN A 10 -17.80 -0.40 -2.71
CA GLN A 10 -18.61 -1.55 -2.33
C GLN A 10 -19.39 -1.31 -1.03
N GLU A 11 -18.81 -0.54 -0.10
CA GLU A 11 -19.42 -0.23 1.19
C GLU A 11 -20.06 1.16 1.17
N PRO A 12 -21.36 1.31 1.52
CA PRO A 12 -22.07 2.59 1.44
C PRO A 12 -21.46 3.71 2.29
N ASP A 13 -20.99 3.38 3.49
CA ASP A 13 -20.47 4.36 4.45
C ASP A 13 -18.98 4.62 4.28
N ARG A 14 -18.23 3.63 3.79
CA ARG A 14 -16.78 3.69 3.54
C ARG A 14 -16.47 3.34 2.10
N PRO A 15 -16.68 4.28 1.15
CA PRO A 15 -16.48 4.01 -0.26
C PRO A 15 -15.04 3.63 -0.63
N LEU A 16 -14.05 3.85 0.24
CA LEU A 16 -12.69 3.37 0.02
C LEU A 16 -12.15 2.76 1.30
N ILE A 17 -11.77 1.49 1.24
CA ILE A 17 -11.08 0.77 2.32
C ILE A 17 -9.81 0.17 1.73
N ILE A 18 -8.67 0.40 2.37
CA ILE A 18 -7.36 -0.14 1.99
C ILE A 18 -6.79 -0.94 3.17
N ALA A 19 -6.23 -2.11 2.88
CA ALA A 19 -5.42 -2.89 3.81
C ALA A 19 -4.10 -3.26 3.11
N ALA A 20 -2.96 -2.84 3.66
CA ALA A 20 -1.67 -2.99 3.00
C ALA A 20 -0.56 -3.46 3.94
N ASN A 21 0.36 -4.28 3.42
CA ASN A 21 1.63 -4.64 4.06
C ASN A 21 2.80 -4.00 3.31
N ARG A 22 3.69 -3.38 4.07
CA ARG A 22 5.01 -2.96 3.60
C ARG A 22 6.02 -4.04 3.97
N ASP A 23 6.47 -4.80 2.99
CA ASP A 23 7.55 -5.77 3.15
C ASP A 23 8.87 -5.17 2.67
N GLU A 24 9.88 -5.18 3.54
CA GLU A 24 11.14 -4.52 3.27
C GLU A 24 12.27 -5.08 4.15
N PHE A 25 13.52 -4.84 3.76
CA PHE A 25 14.68 -5.09 4.60
C PHE A 25 14.53 -4.43 5.98
N TYR A 26 14.84 -5.15 7.05
CA TYR A 26 14.81 -4.64 8.43
C TYR A 26 15.82 -3.51 8.65
N SER A 27 16.93 -3.53 7.90
CA SER A 27 17.95 -2.48 7.93
C SER A 27 17.51 -1.16 7.28
N ARG A 28 16.51 -1.18 6.39
CA ARG A 28 16.05 0.05 5.72
C ARG A 28 15.37 0.99 6.74
N PRO A 29 15.91 2.19 6.97
CA PRO A 29 15.37 3.11 7.97
C PRO A 29 14.06 3.76 7.50
N SER A 30 13.05 3.79 8.39
CA SER A 30 11.79 4.48 8.12
C SER A 30 11.12 5.01 9.40
N LEU A 31 10.42 6.13 9.25
CA LEU A 31 9.54 6.70 10.27
C LEU A 31 8.14 6.08 10.20
N ALA A 32 7.47 6.04 11.35
CA ALA A 32 6.06 5.69 11.45
C ALA A 32 5.21 6.70 10.68
N ALA A 33 3.97 6.33 10.37
CA ALA A 33 3.03 7.27 9.79
C ALA A 33 2.76 8.43 10.75
N ASP A 34 2.95 9.65 10.27
CA ASP A 34 2.57 10.89 10.96
C ASP A 34 2.42 12.01 9.93
N PHE A 35 1.94 13.17 10.35
CA PHE A 35 1.99 14.37 9.54
C PHE A 35 3.45 14.80 9.34
N TRP A 36 3.86 14.97 8.09
CA TRP A 36 5.25 15.31 7.79
C TRP A 36 5.54 16.76 8.16
N PRO A 37 6.63 17.06 8.91
CA PRO A 37 6.94 18.44 9.31
C PRO A 37 7.14 19.42 8.15
N ASP A 38 7.75 18.95 7.06
CA ASP A 38 8.02 19.69 5.81
C ASP A 38 6.86 19.68 4.82
N HIS A 39 5.92 18.74 4.98
CA HIS A 39 4.71 18.61 4.17
C HIS A 39 3.50 18.27 5.06
N PRO A 40 3.02 19.22 5.89
CA PRO A 40 2.03 18.97 6.95
C PRO A 40 0.63 18.55 6.44
N GLN A 41 0.41 18.59 5.13
CA GLN A 41 -0.75 18.02 4.46
C GLN A 41 -0.67 16.49 4.32
N ILE A 42 0.53 15.90 4.30
CA ILE A 42 0.74 14.46 4.11
C ILE A 42 0.72 13.74 5.45
N LEU A 43 -0.12 12.72 5.57
CA LEU A 43 -0.07 11.70 6.63
C LEU A 43 0.40 10.38 6.01
N ALA A 44 1.65 9.99 6.31
CA ALA A 44 2.27 8.81 5.71
C ALA A 44 3.48 8.35 6.50
N GLY A 45 3.82 7.06 6.40
CA GLY A 45 5.15 6.60 6.81
C GLY A 45 6.23 7.17 5.88
N ARG A 46 7.44 7.42 6.39
CA ARG A 46 8.50 8.06 5.60
C ARG A 46 9.72 7.16 5.45
N ASP A 47 10.12 6.89 4.21
CA ASP A 47 11.39 6.27 3.90
C ASP A 47 12.53 7.26 4.13
N LEU A 48 13.51 6.90 4.96
CA LEU A 48 14.61 7.82 5.30
C LEU A 48 15.78 7.76 4.31
N GLU A 49 15.82 6.78 3.42
CA GLU A 49 16.84 6.70 2.36
C GLU A 49 16.54 7.65 1.20
N HIS A 50 15.29 7.62 0.70
CA HIS A 50 14.89 8.44 -0.45
C HIS A 50 13.89 9.55 -0.11
N GLY A 51 13.40 9.63 1.13
CA GLY A 51 12.51 10.72 1.59
C GLY A 51 11.05 10.63 1.12
N GLY A 52 10.67 9.58 0.39
CA GLY A 52 9.31 9.33 -0.10
C GLY A 52 8.48 8.44 0.82
N SER A 53 7.34 7.94 0.32
CA SER A 53 6.46 7.02 1.04
C SER A 53 6.05 5.80 0.19
N TRP A 54 5.62 4.72 0.83
CA TRP A 54 4.97 3.57 0.19
C TRP A 54 3.45 3.70 0.12
N LEU A 55 2.85 4.45 1.05
CA LEU A 55 1.41 4.65 1.17
C LEU A 55 1.15 5.90 2.02
N GLY A 56 0.17 6.72 1.64
CA GLY A 56 -0.21 7.88 2.41
C GLY A 56 -1.57 8.45 2.01
N ILE A 57 -2.04 9.35 2.86
CA ILE A 57 -3.18 10.23 2.55
C ILE A 57 -2.78 11.69 2.72
N SER A 58 -3.57 12.59 2.15
CA SER A 58 -3.37 14.03 2.26
C SER A 58 -4.63 14.72 2.76
N ARG A 59 -4.44 15.87 3.42
CA ARG A 59 -5.52 16.74 3.90
C ARG A 59 -6.45 17.24 2.80
N ASN A 60 -5.99 17.25 1.54
CA ASN A 60 -6.85 17.54 0.37
C ASN A 60 -7.71 16.34 -0.06
N GLY A 61 -7.82 15.29 0.76
CA GLY A 61 -8.71 14.16 0.52
C GLY A 61 -8.17 13.13 -0.48
N ARG A 62 -6.85 13.11 -0.69
CA ARG A 62 -6.17 12.19 -1.60
C ARG A 62 -5.60 10.98 -0.88
N PHE A 63 -5.46 9.89 -1.61
CA PHE A 63 -4.72 8.69 -1.21
C PHE A 63 -3.77 8.27 -2.32
N ALA A 64 -2.58 7.77 -1.98
CA ALA A 64 -1.69 7.15 -2.94
C ALA A 64 -0.89 6.02 -2.30
N ALA A 65 -0.53 5.02 -3.10
CA ALA A 65 0.34 3.95 -2.69
C ALA A 65 1.12 3.35 -3.87
N VAL A 66 2.23 2.68 -3.55
CA VAL A 66 3.08 2.01 -4.54
C VAL A 66 3.50 0.62 -4.08
N THR A 67 3.70 -0.28 -5.03
CA THR A 67 4.47 -1.53 -4.84
C THR A 67 5.58 -1.61 -5.89
N ASN A 68 6.63 -2.37 -5.62
CA ASN A 68 7.66 -2.67 -6.61
C ASN A 68 7.16 -3.72 -7.61
N LEU A 69 7.46 -3.53 -8.90
CA LEU A 69 7.33 -4.58 -9.92
C LEU A 69 8.62 -5.41 -9.97
N ARG A 70 8.50 -6.75 -9.88
CA ARG A 70 9.67 -7.65 -9.77
C ARG A 70 10.17 -8.16 -11.13
N GLU A 71 9.26 -8.45 -12.05
CA GLU A 71 9.57 -9.12 -13.33
C GLU A 71 9.94 -8.14 -14.44
N VAL A 72 10.19 -6.88 -14.07
CA VAL A 72 10.50 -5.80 -14.99
C VAL A 72 11.97 -5.45 -14.77
N GLU A 73 12.73 -5.39 -15.86
CA GLU A 73 14.11 -4.94 -15.82
C GLU A 73 14.18 -3.51 -15.24
N HIS A 74 15.33 -3.20 -14.65
CA HIS A 74 15.54 -1.91 -14.01
C HIS A 74 15.32 -0.76 -15.01
N SER A 75 14.25 0.01 -14.80
CA SER A 75 13.96 1.24 -15.52
C SER A 75 14.22 2.44 -14.61
N GLY A 76 15.00 3.41 -15.09
CA GLY A 76 15.24 4.66 -14.39
C GLY A 76 15.92 4.55 -13.01
N GLU A 77 16.03 5.68 -12.32
CA GLU A 77 16.68 5.76 -11.00
C GLU A 77 15.83 6.48 -9.95
N GLN A 78 14.74 7.15 -10.36
CA GLN A 78 13.90 7.88 -9.42
C GLN A 78 13.18 6.94 -8.47
N SER A 79 12.96 7.42 -7.25
CA SER A 79 12.34 6.62 -6.20
C SER A 79 10.84 6.48 -6.46
N ARG A 80 10.33 5.26 -6.36
CA ARG A 80 8.89 4.99 -6.37
C ARG A 80 8.13 5.79 -5.32
N GLY A 81 8.78 6.06 -4.19
CA GLY A 81 8.14 6.80 -3.11
C GLY A 81 7.92 8.28 -3.42
N ASP A 82 8.61 8.82 -4.43
CA ASP A 82 8.35 10.16 -4.95
C ASP A 82 6.99 10.21 -5.66
N LEU A 83 6.54 9.14 -6.31
CA LEU A 83 5.20 9.08 -6.93
C LEU A 83 4.09 9.29 -5.89
N VAL A 84 4.21 8.64 -4.72
CA VAL A 84 3.25 8.82 -3.62
C VAL A 84 3.28 10.26 -3.12
N LYS A 85 4.47 10.79 -2.84
CA LYS A 85 4.65 12.16 -2.36
C LYS A 85 4.09 13.19 -3.35
N HIS A 86 4.48 13.11 -4.62
CA HIS A 86 4.06 14.06 -5.66
C HIS A 86 2.55 14.02 -5.88
N PHE A 87 1.93 12.84 -5.92
CA PHE A 87 0.47 12.75 -6.04
C PHE A 87 -0.27 13.36 -4.85
N LEU A 88 0.20 13.12 -3.62
CA LEU A 88 -0.42 13.66 -2.40
C LEU A 88 -0.28 15.19 -2.27
N LEU A 89 0.74 15.76 -2.91
CA LEU A 89 0.97 17.22 -3.01
C LEU A 89 0.27 17.87 -4.22
N SER A 90 -0.15 17.07 -5.19
CA SER A 90 -0.76 17.56 -6.42
C SER A 90 -2.21 17.99 -6.19
N GLU A 91 -2.70 18.88 -7.05
CA GLU A 91 -4.11 19.24 -7.17
C GLU A 91 -4.74 18.72 -8.49
N ASN A 92 -3.96 18.00 -9.31
CA ASN A 92 -4.42 17.45 -10.59
C ASN A 92 -5.50 16.38 -10.37
N SER A 93 -6.37 16.17 -11.37
CA SER A 93 -7.23 14.98 -11.35
C SER A 93 -6.38 13.72 -11.49
N ALA A 94 -6.91 12.56 -11.08
CA ALA A 94 -6.22 11.28 -11.24
C ALA A 94 -5.87 11.03 -12.72
N SER A 95 -6.75 11.41 -13.64
CA SER A 95 -6.52 11.26 -15.08
C SER A 95 -5.39 12.16 -15.59
N ASP A 96 -5.36 13.43 -15.18
CA ASP A 96 -4.32 14.37 -15.62
C ASP A 96 -2.95 13.97 -15.06
N TYR A 97 -2.89 13.65 -13.77
CA TYR A 97 -1.65 13.18 -13.15
C TYR A 97 -1.11 11.90 -13.81
N LEU A 98 -1.98 10.93 -14.11
CA LEU A 98 -1.55 9.69 -14.75
C LEU A 98 -1.14 9.89 -16.21
N ALA A 99 -1.72 10.86 -16.92
CA ALA A 99 -1.29 11.23 -18.26
C ALA A 99 0.10 11.90 -18.26
N GLU A 100 0.39 12.75 -17.26
CA GLU A 100 1.72 13.30 -17.05
C GLU A 100 2.74 12.22 -16.68
N LEU A 101 2.38 11.34 -15.73
CA LEU A 101 3.21 10.21 -15.32
C LEU A 101 3.54 9.29 -16.50
N GLU A 102 2.59 9.02 -17.39
CA GLU A 102 2.82 8.16 -18.56
C GLU A 102 4.00 8.64 -19.42
N ALA A 103 4.21 9.95 -19.53
CA ALA A 103 5.28 10.54 -20.33
C ALA A 103 6.68 10.33 -19.71
N GLU A 104 6.77 10.09 -18.40
CA GLU A 104 8.04 10.00 -17.67
C GLU A 104 8.20 8.74 -16.80
N LYS A 105 7.26 7.80 -16.85
CA LYS A 105 7.23 6.63 -15.95
C LYS A 105 8.48 5.74 -16.02
N ASP A 106 9.20 5.76 -17.14
CA ASP A 106 10.43 4.99 -17.33
C ASP A 106 11.65 5.61 -16.63
N THR A 107 11.52 6.82 -16.08
CA THR A 107 12.54 7.46 -15.24
C THR A 107 12.52 6.96 -13.79
N TYR A 108 11.44 6.30 -13.38
CA TYR A 108 11.25 5.72 -12.04
C TYR A 108 11.54 4.23 -12.04
N ARG A 109 12.11 3.75 -10.92
CA ARG A 109 12.28 2.31 -10.66
C ARG A 109 10.96 1.55 -10.82
N PRO A 110 10.97 0.30 -11.34
CA PRO A 110 9.75 -0.46 -11.66
C PRO A 110 8.68 -0.46 -10.57
N PHE A 111 7.46 -0.06 -10.93
CA PHE A 111 6.39 0.23 -9.97
C PHE A 111 5.01 -0.20 -10.44
N ASN A 112 4.16 -0.53 -9.48
CA ASN A 112 2.72 -0.31 -9.57
C ASN A 112 2.37 0.93 -8.74
N PHE A 113 1.52 1.79 -9.27
CA PHE A 113 1.04 3.01 -8.61
C PHE A 113 -0.48 3.01 -8.57
N ILE A 114 -1.04 3.39 -7.44
CA ILE A 114 -2.48 3.64 -7.27
C ILE A 114 -2.68 5.01 -6.61
N GLY A 115 -3.59 5.79 -7.16
CA GLY A 115 -3.89 7.15 -6.70
C GLY A 115 -5.39 7.43 -6.69
N PHE A 116 -5.89 8.00 -5.62
CA PHE A 116 -7.26 8.47 -5.46
C PHE A 116 -7.27 9.99 -5.27
N ASP A 117 -7.89 10.70 -6.20
CA ASP A 117 -7.89 12.18 -6.24
C ASP A 117 -9.01 12.84 -5.41
N GLY A 118 -9.79 12.05 -4.64
CA GLY A 118 -11.02 12.51 -3.98
C GLY A 118 -12.30 12.06 -4.69
N HIS A 119 -12.20 11.65 -5.96
CA HIS A 119 -13.33 11.27 -6.80
C HIS A 119 -13.12 9.94 -7.54
N ARG A 120 -11.95 9.76 -8.16
CA ARG A 120 -11.61 8.63 -9.02
C ARG A 120 -10.36 7.93 -8.50
N LEU A 121 -10.35 6.60 -8.65
CA LEU A 121 -9.23 5.75 -8.33
C LEU A 121 -8.51 5.38 -9.63
N GLY A 122 -7.24 5.73 -9.76
CA GLY A 122 -6.43 5.49 -10.93
C GLY A 122 -5.27 4.55 -10.65
N TYR A 123 -4.85 3.82 -11.67
CA TYR A 123 -3.74 2.87 -11.64
C TYR A 123 -2.83 3.08 -12.85
N SER A 124 -1.53 3.00 -12.61
CA SER A 124 -0.50 2.95 -13.67
C SER A 124 0.67 2.08 -13.23
N ASN A 125 1.39 1.58 -14.22
CA ASN A 125 2.67 0.92 -14.04
C ASN A 125 3.57 1.21 -15.25
N ASN A 126 4.86 0.94 -15.11
CA ASN A 126 5.83 1.16 -16.18
C ASN A 126 6.15 -0.08 -17.03
N SER A 127 5.45 -1.20 -16.84
CA SER A 127 5.59 -2.39 -17.70
C SER A 127 4.56 -2.48 -18.84
N GLU A 128 3.43 -1.78 -18.70
CA GLU A 128 2.31 -1.79 -19.65
C GLU A 128 2.09 -0.38 -20.18
N ALA A 129 1.70 -0.24 -21.44
CA ALA A 129 1.39 1.07 -22.02
C ALA A 129 0.08 1.64 -21.44
N GLY A 130 0.09 2.93 -21.14
CA GLY A 130 -1.08 3.65 -20.64
C GLY A 130 -1.36 3.47 -19.14
N TRP A 131 -2.53 3.95 -18.75
CA TRP A 131 -3.05 3.95 -17.39
C TRP A 131 -4.57 3.71 -17.43
N GLN A 132 -5.17 3.38 -16.28
CA GLN A 132 -6.60 3.13 -16.19
C GLN A 132 -7.23 3.74 -14.94
N LEU A 133 -8.51 4.10 -15.05
CA LEU A 133 -9.36 4.33 -13.88
C LEU A 133 -9.96 2.99 -13.45
N LEU A 134 -9.88 2.70 -12.16
CA LEU A 134 -10.44 1.48 -11.58
C LEU A 134 -11.95 1.63 -11.39
N SER A 135 -12.69 0.62 -11.83
CA SER A 135 -14.13 0.49 -11.60
C SER A 135 -14.42 0.11 -10.13
N PRO A 136 -15.63 0.40 -9.64
CA PRO A 136 -16.11 -0.13 -8.36
C PRO A 136 -15.89 -1.64 -8.25
N GLY A 137 -15.38 -2.09 -7.10
CA GLY A 137 -15.03 -3.49 -6.86
C GLY A 137 -13.87 -3.68 -5.89
N SER A 138 -13.48 -4.95 -5.69
CA SER A 138 -12.30 -5.32 -4.94
C SER A 138 -11.09 -5.37 -5.85
N HIS A 139 -9.97 -4.78 -5.42
CA HIS A 139 -8.71 -4.76 -6.17
C HIS A 139 -7.57 -5.23 -5.28
N ALA A 140 -6.57 -5.87 -5.87
CA ALA A 140 -5.39 -6.33 -5.14
C ALA A 140 -4.13 -6.13 -5.96
N ILE A 141 -3.17 -5.40 -5.40
CA ILE A 141 -1.90 -5.06 -6.03
C ILE A 141 -0.78 -5.73 -5.24
N GLY A 142 -0.10 -6.68 -5.89
CA GLY A 142 1.12 -7.31 -5.39
C GLY A 142 2.34 -6.72 -6.10
N ASN A 143 3.24 -7.58 -6.58
CA ASN A 143 4.50 -7.19 -7.22
C ASN A 143 4.60 -7.55 -8.70
N ILE A 144 3.44 -7.84 -9.29
CA ILE A 144 3.21 -8.04 -10.72
C ILE A 144 2.16 -7.01 -11.16
N PRO A 145 1.98 -6.76 -12.47
CA PRO A 145 0.97 -5.83 -12.95
C PRO A 145 -0.44 -6.25 -12.53
N LEU A 146 -1.34 -5.28 -12.33
CA LEU A 146 -2.75 -5.51 -11.94
C LEU A 146 -3.52 -6.39 -12.94
N SER A 147 -3.11 -6.39 -14.21
CA SER A 147 -3.66 -7.27 -15.26
C SER A 147 -3.37 -8.76 -15.02
N SER A 148 -2.39 -9.06 -14.15
CA SER A 148 -1.92 -10.40 -13.85
C SER A 148 -2.41 -10.86 -12.49
N THR A 149 -2.74 -12.14 -12.38
CA THR A 149 -3.23 -12.75 -11.13
C THR A 149 -2.12 -13.57 -10.46
N ASN A 150 -2.13 -13.60 -9.12
CA ASN A 150 -1.38 -14.59 -8.36
C ASN A 150 -2.20 -15.04 -7.15
N ASP A 151 -1.86 -16.20 -6.60
CA ASP A 151 -2.61 -16.80 -5.49
C ASP A 151 -2.64 -15.90 -4.24
N LYS A 152 -1.59 -15.09 -4.03
CA LYS A 152 -1.50 -14.17 -2.89
C LYS A 152 -2.52 -13.03 -2.97
N THR A 153 -2.67 -12.41 -4.13
CA THR A 153 -3.66 -11.35 -4.35
C THR A 153 -5.09 -11.92 -4.38
N ALA A 154 -5.27 -13.12 -4.94
CA ALA A 154 -6.56 -13.82 -4.95
C ALA A 154 -7.04 -14.16 -3.53
N LYS A 155 -6.19 -14.84 -2.73
CA LYS A 155 -6.48 -15.17 -1.34
C LYS A 155 -6.71 -13.92 -0.49
N GLY A 156 -5.87 -12.90 -0.68
CA GLY A 156 -6.01 -11.61 0.02
C GLY A 156 -7.36 -10.94 -0.24
N THR A 157 -7.81 -10.92 -1.49
CA THR A 157 -9.12 -10.35 -1.87
C THR A 157 -10.28 -11.09 -1.20
N ILE A 158 -10.26 -12.43 -1.21
CA ILE A 158 -11.29 -13.26 -0.57
C ILE A 158 -11.38 -12.95 0.93
N ASP A 159 -10.22 -12.97 1.60
CA ASP A 159 -10.14 -12.78 3.04
C ASP A 159 -10.50 -11.34 3.45
N MET A 160 -10.15 -10.33 2.64
CA MET A 160 -10.58 -8.95 2.87
C MET A 160 -12.09 -8.79 2.76
N ASN A 161 -12.71 -9.38 1.72
CA ASN A 161 -14.16 -9.31 1.55
C ASN A 161 -14.91 -10.00 2.69
N ALA A 162 -14.37 -11.12 3.21
CA ALA A 162 -14.91 -11.79 4.39
C ALA A 162 -14.76 -10.91 5.65
N ALA A 163 -13.60 -10.28 5.86
CA ALA A 163 -13.36 -9.39 7.00
C ALA A 163 -14.28 -8.15 6.96
N ILE A 164 -14.51 -7.59 5.78
CA ILE A 164 -15.45 -6.47 5.58
C ILE A 164 -16.89 -6.93 5.88
N SER A 165 -17.32 -8.06 5.32
CA SER A 165 -18.71 -8.53 5.50
C SER A 165 -19.05 -8.88 6.96
N SER A 166 -18.06 -9.29 7.76
CA SER A 166 -18.29 -9.72 9.15
C SER A 166 -18.38 -8.55 10.14
N GLU A 167 -17.41 -7.63 10.09
CA GLU A 167 -17.30 -6.53 11.06
C GLU A 167 -16.76 -5.25 10.39
N ALA A 168 -15.93 -5.41 9.36
CA ALA A 168 -15.19 -4.34 8.71
C ALA A 168 -14.45 -3.43 9.71
N SER A 169 -13.98 -3.97 10.84
CA SER A 169 -13.17 -3.22 11.79
C SER A 169 -11.72 -3.12 11.31
N HIS A 170 -11.03 -2.05 11.70
CA HIS A 170 -9.60 -1.92 11.41
C HIS A 170 -8.79 -3.05 12.06
N LEU A 171 -9.20 -3.54 13.23
CA LEU A 171 -8.58 -4.67 13.91
C LEU A 171 -8.71 -5.97 13.11
N ALA A 172 -9.89 -6.27 12.57
CA ALA A 172 -10.10 -7.45 11.74
C ALA A 172 -9.24 -7.40 10.46
N LEU A 173 -9.15 -6.22 9.82
CA LEU A 173 -8.31 -6.02 8.63
C LEU A 173 -6.81 -6.12 8.94
N LEU A 174 -6.35 -5.55 10.07
CA LEU A 174 -4.97 -5.70 10.52
C LEU A 174 -4.62 -7.14 10.87
N ALA A 175 -5.53 -7.87 11.53
CA ALA A 175 -5.35 -9.29 11.82
C ALA A 175 -5.29 -10.14 10.53
N MET A 176 -6.15 -9.83 9.56
CA MET A 176 -6.16 -10.50 8.25
C MET A 176 -4.82 -10.34 7.51
N LEU A 177 -4.17 -9.18 7.61
CA LEU A 177 -2.86 -8.92 6.99
C LEU A 177 -1.71 -9.73 7.63
N GLN A 178 -1.89 -10.26 8.85
CA GLN A 178 -0.87 -11.01 9.60
C GLN A 178 -0.82 -12.50 9.25
N ASP A 179 -1.52 -12.91 8.19
CA ASP A 179 -1.56 -14.29 7.74
C ASP A 179 -0.21 -14.79 7.20
N LYS A 180 0.31 -15.82 7.89
CA LYS A 180 1.58 -16.50 7.59
C LYS A 180 1.39 -17.77 6.76
N SER A 181 0.17 -18.10 6.34
CA SER A 181 -0.05 -19.24 5.45
C SER A 181 0.50 -18.93 4.05
N PRO A 182 1.31 -19.83 3.47
CA PRO A 182 1.80 -19.67 2.11
C PRO A 182 0.66 -19.87 1.11
N ASN A 183 0.85 -19.33 -0.08
CA ASN A 183 -0.02 -19.62 -1.22
C ASN A 183 0.65 -20.68 -2.09
N GLY A 184 0.03 -21.85 -2.25
CA GLY A 184 0.61 -22.95 -3.04
C GLY A 184 1.77 -23.67 -2.36
N GLN A 185 2.43 -24.56 -3.11
CA GLN A 185 3.58 -25.35 -2.66
C GLN A 185 4.87 -24.75 -3.24
N HIS A 186 5.80 -24.34 -2.39
CA HIS A 186 7.10 -23.79 -2.79
C HIS A 186 8.23 -24.68 -2.28
N GLN A 187 9.23 -24.91 -3.14
CA GLN A 187 10.34 -25.82 -2.83
C GLN A 187 11.40 -25.18 -1.92
N ASP A 188 11.58 -23.85 -1.99
CA ASP A 188 12.51 -23.12 -1.15
C ASP A 188 11.81 -22.22 -0.13
N ALA A 189 12.44 -22.07 1.04
CA ALA A 189 11.90 -21.32 2.16
C ALA A 189 11.71 -19.82 1.86
N PHE A 190 12.49 -19.27 0.92
CA PHE A 190 12.40 -17.86 0.55
C PHE A 190 11.13 -17.57 -0.25
N HIS A 191 10.88 -18.31 -1.34
CA HIS A 191 9.64 -18.17 -2.10
C HIS A 191 8.41 -18.56 -1.29
N HIS A 192 8.53 -19.57 -0.42
CA HIS A 192 7.50 -19.90 0.56
C HIS A 192 7.12 -18.69 1.42
N ALA A 193 8.10 -18.05 2.06
CA ALA A 193 7.84 -16.90 2.92
C ALA A 193 7.34 -15.68 2.15
N LEU A 194 7.79 -15.46 0.90
CA LEU A 194 7.32 -14.35 0.07
C LEU A 194 5.88 -14.52 -0.40
N SER A 195 5.38 -15.77 -0.49
CA SER A 195 4.00 -16.05 -0.87
C SER A 195 3.01 -15.83 0.28
N CYS A 196 3.47 -15.86 1.54
CA CYS A 196 2.69 -15.41 2.69
C CYS A 196 2.30 -13.93 2.57
N ARG A 197 1.15 -13.53 3.13
CA ARG A 197 0.78 -12.11 3.25
C ARG A 197 1.65 -11.39 4.26
N PHE A 198 1.85 -12.01 5.41
CA PHE A 198 2.82 -11.59 6.41
C PHE A 198 4.14 -12.30 6.18
N VAL A 199 5.13 -11.56 5.70
CA VAL A 199 6.42 -12.10 5.30
C VAL A 199 7.39 -12.03 6.47
N SER A 200 8.10 -13.12 6.73
CA SER A 200 9.22 -13.15 7.66
C SER A 200 10.31 -14.04 7.11
N VAL A 201 11.45 -13.44 6.80
CA VAL A 201 12.64 -14.12 6.28
C VAL A 201 13.86 -13.65 7.06
N ALA A 202 14.05 -14.24 8.25
CA ALA A 202 15.10 -13.85 9.19
C ALA A 202 16.51 -13.87 8.55
N ASP A 203 16.83 -14.95 7.84
CA ASP A 203 18.15 -15.14 7.20
C ASP A 203 18.49 -14.09 6.14
N PHE A 204 17.48 -13.43 5.58
CA PHE A 204 17.63 -12.37 4.57
C PHE A 204 17.42 -10.96 5.14
N ASN A 205 17.27 -10.83 6.46
CA ASN A 205 16.96 -9.57 7.12
C ASN A 205 15.78 -8.84 6.46
N TYR A 206 14.73 -9.59 6.06
CA TYR A 206 13.61 -9.08 5.26
C TYR A 206 12.26 -9.57 5.80
N GLY A 207 11.25 -8.71 5.79
CA GLY A 207 9.89 -9.08 6.17
C GLY A 207 8.92 -7.91 6.25
N THR A 208 7.71 -8.19 6.72
CA THR A 208 6.67 -7.17 6.91
C THR A 208 7.09 -6.21 8.03
N ARG A 209 7.32 -4.94 7.66
CA ARG A 209 7.76 -3.86 8.57
C ARG A 209 6.57 -3.10 9.18
N SER A 210 5.50 -2.96 8.42
CA SER A 210 4.25 -2.38 8.89
C SER A 210 3.05 -2.88 8.09
N SER A 211 1.91 -2.86 8.77
CA SER A 211 0.58 -3.06 8.19
C SER A 211 -0.21 -1.76 8.35
N SER A 212 -0.90 -1.34 7.30
CA SER A 212 -1.73 -0.13 7.32
C SER A 212 -3.16 -0.45 6.91
N VAL A 213 -4.12 0.13 7.63
CA VAL A 213 -5.53 0.14 7.23
C VAL A 213 -5.97 1.59 7.09
N VAL A 214 -6.45 1.94 5.90
CA VAL A 214 -6.95 3.29 5.60
C VAL A 214 -8.39 3.19 5.15
N SER A 215 -9.24 4.09 5.64
CA SER A 215 -10.63 4.14 5.21
C SER A 215 -11.07 5.58 4.98
N ARG A 216 -11.73 5.82 3.84
CA ARG A 216 -12.44 7.07 3.56
C ARG A 216 -13.92 6.85 3.76
N HIS A 217 -14.51 7.67 4.61
CA HIS A 217 -15.95 7.70 4.86
C HIS A 217 -16.66 8.63 3.89
N ARG A 218 -17.96 8.39 3.69
CA ARG A 218 -18.80 9.18 2.78
C ARG A 218 -18.91 10.66 3.17
N ASN A 219 -18.77 10.97 4.46
CA ASN A 219 -18.76 12.35 4.99
C ASN A 219 -17.41 13.09 4.78
N GLY A 220 -16.44 12.49 4.08
CA GLY A 220 -15.11 13.06 3.84
C GLY A 220 -14.08 12.77 4.94
N HIS A 221 -14.49 12.06 5.99
CA HIS A 221 -13.62 11.66 7.09
C HIS A 221 -12.64 10.54 6.67
N TRP A 222 -11.42 10.60 7.19
CA TRP A 222 -10.41 9.56 7.01
C TRP A 222 -10.01 8.91 8.34
N ASP A 223 -9.85 7.59 8.30
CA ASP A 223 -9.19 6.82 9.34
C ASP A 223 -7.88 6.25 8.78
N PHE A 224 -6.78 6.42 9.52
CA PHE A 224 -5.48 5.83 9.21
C PHE A 224 -4.95 5.06 10.42
N TRP A 225 -4.77 3.75 10.25
CA TRP A 225 -4.23 2.85 11.26
C TRP A 225 -2.91 2.28 10.75
N GLU A 226 -1.86 2.36 11.58
CA GLU A 226 -0.60 1.67 11.32
C GLU A 226 -0.27 0.75 12.50
N GLN A 227 0.14 -0.47 12.17
CA GLN A 227 0.78 -1.39 13.09
C GLN A 227 2.22 -1.62 12.59
N ARG A 228 3.21 -1.29 13.42
CA ARG A 228 4.62 -1.51 13.12
C ARG A 228 5.16 -2.77 13.77
N TYR A 229 6.08 -3.42 13.08
CA TYR A 229 6.78 -4.61 13.55
C TYR A 229 8.27 -4.28 13.66
N ASN A 230 8.81 -4.39 14.88
CA ASN A 230 10.23 -4.21 15.14
C ASN A 230 10.86 -5.58 15.39
N THR A 231 11.96 -5.89 14.71
CA THR A 231 12.73 -7.13 14.93
C THR A 231 13.79 -6.98 16.02
N ASN A 232 14.04 -5.76 16.52
CA ASN A 232 15.07 -5.46 17.52
C ASN A 232 14.53 -5.22 18.94
N SER A 233 13.22 -5.30 19.18
CA SER A 233 12.69 -5.26 20.55
C SER A 233 12.78 -6.66 21.17
N ALA A 234 13.32 -6.75 22.38
CA ALA A 234 13.26 -7.96 23.22
C ALA A 234 11.82 -8.39 23.55
N ASP A 235 10.83 -7.61 23.11
CA ASP A 235 9.42 -7.94 23.13
C ASP A 235 8.93 -8.22 21.69
N PRO A 236 8.68 -9.49 21.32
CA PRO A 236 8.07 -9.85 20.04
C PRO A 236 6.60 -9.38 19.93
N ASN A 237 6.03 -8.81 21.01
CA ASN A 237 4.71 -8.20 21.06
C ASN A 237 4.75 -6.67 21.21
N PHE A 238 5.86 -5.99 20.88
CA PHE A 238 5.86 -4.52 20.84
C PHE A 238 4.96 -4.03 19.70
N LEU A 239 3.66 -3.99 19.99
CA LEU A 239 2.58 -3.56 19.13
C LEU A 239 2.40 -2.06 19.34
N GLN A 240 2.98 -1.26 18.45
CA GLN A 240 2.57 0.13 18.36
C GLN A 240 1.39 0.20 17.39
N VAL A 241 0.18 0.01 17.92
CA VAL A 241 -1.08 0.32 17.22
C VAL A 241 -1.41 1.76 17.57
N ASN A 242 -1.09 2.67 16.67
CA ASN A 242 -1.53 4.05 16.83
C ASN A 242 -2.69 4.28 15.84
N ALA A 243 -3.85 4.70 16.38
CA ALA A 243 -4.84 5.43 15.59
C ALA A 243 -4.20 6.77 15.23
N LEU A 244 -3.51 6.85 14.09
CA LEU A 244 -2.71 8.02 13.74
C LEU A 244 -3.56 9.07 13.05
N ASN A 245 -4.60 9.52 13.75
CA ASN A 245 -5.45 10.66 13.43
C ASN A 245 -6.77 10.33 12.72
N HIS A 246 -7.82 10.90 13.29
CA HIS A 246 -9.14 11.09 12.73
C HIS A 246 -9.18 12.52 12.19
N PHE A 247 -9.36 12.71 10.88
CA PHE A 247 -9.56 14.06 10.34
C PHE A 247 -10.55 14.08 9.17
N GLN A 248 -11.25 15.21 9.07
CA GLN A 248 -12.14 15.52 7.95
C GLN A 248 -11.35 16.35 6.93
N ALA A 249 -11.31 15.88 5.68
CA ALA A 249 -10.78 16.63 4.55
C ALA A 249 -11.79 17.68 4.08
#